data_AF-F0UHK5-F1
#
_entry.id   AF-F0UHK5-F1
#
_cell.length_a   1.000
_cell.length_b   1.000
_cell.length_c   1.000
_cell.angle_alpha   90.00
_cell.angle_beta   90.00
_cell.angle_gamma   90.00
#
_symmetry.space_group_name_H-M   'P 1'
#
loop_
_entity.id
_entity.type
_entity.pdbx_description
1 polymer ?
#
loop_
_entity_poly.entity_id
_entity_poly.type
_entity_poly.pdbx_seq_one_letter_code
_entity_poly.pdbx_strand_id
1 'polypeptide(L)'
;MAAAEIVHLPLPTLPEGWSAEKDLKIISSLSNATQRNVEPVGPHFLAHARRKRHQRTFSEDDRIQAQESVKKIEEDEADEISEPEDPIMLQRDAKDWKGQDHYAVLGLSKHRYRATDEQIKRAHRKKVLRHHPDKKAASGNADENDSFFKCIQKATEILLDPVRRRQFDSVDELANVPPPGKKKGNFFKLWSPVFESEARFSKIQPVPKLGDENSTKEEVEEFYNFWYNFDSWRSFEYEDEDVPDDNENRDHKRHIERKNANARRKKKTEDTARLRRLVDDALAADERIKKFRKAERANKDKRKLEKEAEAKRLAEEKEKARLEEEQRKKEAEEAAKAEKLEGKKAKEAAKNAAKKNKRVLKGSVKDVNYFAEGGDATAAQVDGVLNDIDVLISKISNEELAELAAKLAAAGKDAAAVKSTYGEMVKGLVGAGRLKDGETKFLTA
;
A
#
# COMPACT_ATOMS: atom_id res chain seq x y z
N MET A 1 24.70 72.45 -12.42
CA MET A 1 25.83 71.70 -13.02
C MET A 1 26.39 70.81 -11.93
N ALA A 2 26.26 69.49 -12.05
CA ALA A 2 26.80 68.58 -11.04
C ALA A 2 28.32 68.55 -11.17
N ALA A 3 29.03 68.86 -10.08
CA ALA A 3 30.48 68.74 -10.04
C ALA A 3 30.86 67.26 -10.16
N ALA A 4 31.78 66.93 -11.05
CA ALA A 4 32.30 65.58 -11.18
C ALA A 4 33.06 65.21 -9.91
N GLU A 5 32.57 64.21 -9.19
CA GLU A 5 33.24 63.68 -8.00
C GLU A 5 34.40 62.79 -8.47
N ILE A 6 35.63 63.25 -8.24
CA ILE A 6 36.83 62.48 -8.55
C ILE A 6 37.02 61.45 -7.44
N VAL A 7 36.62 60.21 -7.70
CA VAL A 7 36.86 59.09 -6.78
C VAL A 7 38.33 58.66 -6.94
N HIS A 8 39.18 59.05 -6.00
CA HIS A 8 40.50 58.45 -5.85
C HIS A 8 40.33 57.03 -5.31
N LEU A 9 40.45 56.03 -6.18
CA LEU A 9 40.62 54.64 -5.78
C LEU A 9 42.11 54.42 -5.52
N PRO A 10 42.59 54.44 -4.26
CA PRO A 10 43.97 54.06 -3.99
C PRO A 10 44.13 52.59 -4.39
N LEU A 11 45.12 52.30 -5.23
CA LEU A 11 45.51 50.92 -5.46
C LEU A 11 45.92 50.29 -4.11
N PRO A 12 45.59 49.02 -3.86
CA PRO A 12 45.94 48.37 -2.61
C PRO A 12 47.46 48.41 -2.40
N THR A 13 47.87 48.71 -1.16
CA THR A 13 49.28 48.74 -0.78
C THR A 13 49.88 47.35 -0.92
N LEU A 14 51.07 47.25 -1.51
CA LEU A 14 51.76 45.98 -1.66
C LEU A 14 52.14 45.39 -0.28
N PRO A 15 52.11 44.06 -0.10
CA PRO A 15 52.49 43.41 1.16
C PRO A 15 53.95 43.69 1.55
N GLU A 16 54.23 43.79 2.85
CA GLU A 16 55.61 43.91 3.35
C GLU A 16 56.46 42.71 2.90
N GLY A 17 57.55 43.00 2.18
CA GLY A 17 58.48 42.00 1.63
C GLY A 17 58.36 41.75 0.12
N TRP A 18 57.40 42.36 -0.58
CA TRP A 18 57.28 42.24 -2.03
C TRP A 18 58.46 42.91 -2.77
N SER A 19 59.08 42.17 -3.69
CA SER A 19 60.21 42.63 -4.52
C SER A 19 59.85 42.54 -6.00
N ALA A 20 59.96 43.67 -6.72
CA ALA A 20 59.57 43.79 -8.12
C ALA A 20 60.28 42.80 -9.08
N GLU A 21 61.46 42.30 -8.72
CA GLU A 21 62.24 41.39 -9.55
C GLU A 21 61.91 39.91 -9.32
N LYS A 22 61.43 39.55 -8.12
CA LYS A 22 61.18 38.14 -7.74
C LYS A 22 59.70 37.77 -7.74
N ASP A 23 58.83 38.74 -7.46
CA ASP A 23 57.40 38.49 -7.19
C ASP A 23 56.47 38.99 -8.30
N LEU A 24 57.02 39.52 -9.40
CA LEU A 24 56.24 40.01 -10.54
C LEU A 24 55.95 38.87 -11.52
N LYS A 25 54.72 38.34 -11.44
CA LYS A 25 54.22 37.32 -12.36
C LYS A 25 53.30 37.96 -13.40
N ILE A 26 53.79 38.11 -14.64
CA ILE A 26 52.96 38.62 -15.74
C ILE A 26 51.92 37.55 -16.10
N ILE A 27 50.65 37.81 -15.77
CA ILE A 27 49.56 36.85 -16.00
C ILE A 27 49.04 36.93 -17.44
N SER A 28 48.88 38.14 -17.98
CA SER A 28 48.45 38.41 -19.37
C SER A 28 48.65 39.89 -19.72
N SER A 29 48.62 40.24 -21.01
CA SER A 29 48.57 41.63 -21.47
C SER A 29 47.15 42.18 -21.41
N LEU A 30 46.99 43.48 -21.09
CA LEU A 30 45.69 44.15 -21.19
C LEU A 30 45.15 44.03 -22.61
N SER A 31 43.86 43.74 -22.75
CA SER A 31 43.18 43.82 -24.04
C SER A 31 43.09 45.27 -24.50
N ASN A 32 43.06 45.47 -25.82
CA ASN A 32 42.90 46.80 -26.41
C ASN A 32 41.58 47.44 -25.97
N ALA A 33 41.60 48.74 -25.66
CA ALA A 33 40.41 49.49 -25.32
C ALA A 33 39.39 49.41 -26.48
N THR A 34 38.16 49.01 -26.16
CA THR A 34 37.07 48.96 -27.13
C THR A 34 36.12 50.13 -26.88
N GLN A 35 36.01 51.03 -27.86
CA GLN A 35 35.03 52.12 -27.79
C GLN A 35 33.62 51.54 -27.95
N ARG A 36 32.73 51.83 -27.00
CA ARG A 36 31.31 51.46 -27.08
C ARG A 36 30.44 52.69 -26.90
N ASN A 37 29.39 52.78 -27.70
CA ASN A 37 28.33 53.74 -27.46
C ASN A 37 27.49 53.26 -26.28
N VAL A 38 27.36 54.10 -25.27
CA VAL A 38 26.49 53.86 -24.11
C VAL A 38 25.25 54.72 -24.31
N GLU A 39 24.09 54.07 -24.40
CA GLU A 39 22.82 54.77 -24.45
C GLU A 39 22.41 55.18 -23.02
N PRO A 40 21.89 56.41 -22.83
CA PRO A 40 21.38 56.82 -21.54
C PRO A 40 20.09 56.03 -21.24
N VAL A 41 20.09 55.26 -20.16
CA VAL A 41 18.96 54.43 -19.73
C VAL A 41 18.57 54.75 -18.29
N GLY A 42 17.33 54.41 -17.92
CA GLY A 42 16.86 54.48 -16.54
C GLY A 42 15.97 55.69 -16.19
N PRO A 43 15.48 55.75 -14.94
CA PRO A 43 14.41 56.66 -14.53
C PRO A 43 14.72 58.13 -14.76
N HIS A 44 15.97 58.55 -14.53
CA HIS A 44 16.38 59.95 -14.68
C HIS A 44 16.46 60.39 -16.15
N PHE A 45 16.90 59.51 -17.05
CA PHE A 45 16.86 59.79 -18.48
C PHE A 45 15.43 59.85 -19.01
N LEU A 46 14.57 58.92 -18.59
CA LEU A 46 13.15 58.94 -18.94
C LEU A 46 12.44 60.19 -18.43
N ALA A 47 12.77 60.66 -17.22
CA ALA A 47 12.25 61.92 -16.68
C ALA A 47 12.75 63.13 -17.50
N HIS A 48 14.02 63.16 -17.90
CA HIS A 48 14.55 64.20 -18.77
C HIS A 48 13.90 64.19 -20.17
N ALA A 49 13.76 63.02 -20.79
CA ALA A 49 13.13 62.85 -22.08
C ALA A 49 11.65 63.28 -22.06
N ARG A 50 10.92 62.94 -20.99
CA ARG A 50 9.54 63.38 -20.75
C ARG A 50 9.43 64.90 -20.67
N ARG A 51 10.26 65.54 -19.82
CA ARG A 51 10.32 67.01 -19.71
C ARG A 51 10.59 67.67 -21.05
N LYS A 52 11.57 67.16 -21.80
CA LYS A 52 11.95 67.68 -23.12
C LYS A 52 10.83 67.51 -24.15
N ARG A 53 10.15 66.34 -24.17
CA ARG A 53 9.03 66.05 -25.06
C ARG A 53 7.81 66.94 -24.79
N HIS A 54 7.54 67.22 -23.52
CA HIS A 54 6.37 68.01 -23.11
C HIS A 54 6.67 69.49 -22.87
N GLN A 55 7.92 69.94 -23.10
CA GLN A 55 8.36 71.32 -22.89
C GLN A 55 8.08 71.84 -21.47
N ARG A 56 8.28 70.98 -20.47
CA ARG A 56 8.01 71.29 -19.06
C ARG A 56 9.28 71.64 -18.30
N THR A 57 9.16 72.58 -17.37
CA THR A 57 10.21 72.78 -16.36
C THR A 57 10.26 71.60 -15.38
N PHE A 58 11.34 71.53 -14.59
CA PHE A 58 11.48 70.47 -13.58
C PHE A 58 10.35 70.51 -12.56
N SER A 59 10.01 71.69 -12.04
CA SER A 59 8.95 71.89 -11.04
C SER A 59 7.55 71.58 -11.58
N GLU A 60 7.27 71.93 -12.84
CA GLU A 60 5.98 71.60 -13.48
C GLU A 60 5.81 70.11 -13.73
N ASP A 61 6.85 69.43 -14.24
CA ASP A 61 6.79 67.99 -14.47
C ASP A 61 6.72 67.21 -13.16
N ASP A 62 7.45 67.63 -12.13
CA ASP A 62 7.40 67.02 -10.80
C ASP A 62 6.01 67.20 -10.16
N ARG A 63 5.39 68.39 -10.29
CA ARG A 63 4.02 68.62 -9.84
C ARG A 63 3.01 67.76 -10.60
N ILE A 64 3.16 67.63 -11.92
CA ILE A 64 2.26 66.82 -12.75
C ILE A 64 2.42 65.33 -12.44
N GLN A 65 3.65 64.84 -12.25
CA GLN A 65 3.90 63.46 -11.84
C GLN A 65 3.38 63.18 -10.43
N ALA A 66 3.54 64.11 -9.51
CA ALA A 66 2.91 64.04 -8.19
C ALA A 66 1.38 64.00 -8.30
N GLN A 67 0.76 64.83 -9.13
CA GLN A 67 -0.68 64.80 -9.37
C GLN A 67 -1.15 63.50 -10.05
N GLU A 68 -0.42 62.99 -11.04
CA GLU A 68 -0.74 61.77 -11.76
C GLU A 68 -0.58 60.53 -10.87
N SER A 69 0.43 60.50 -10.00
CA SER A 69 0.60 59.46 -8.99
C SER A 69 -0.49 59.49 -7.92
N VAL A 70 -0.88 60.67 -7.42
CA VAL A 70 -2.04 60.82 -6.52
C VAL A 70 -3.32 60.35 -7.21
N LYS A 71 -3.55 60.78 -8.45
CA LYS A 71 -4.73 60.38 -9.23
C LYS A 71 -4.75 58.87 -9.49
N LYS A 72 -3.61 58.27 -9.81
CA LYS A 72 -3.47 56.82 -9.99
C LYS A 72 -3.78 56.08 -8.69
N ILE A 73 -3.29 56.58 -7.55
CA ILE A 73 -3.63 56.02 -6.24
C ILE A 73 -5.12 56.17 -5.97
N GLU A 74 -5.75 57.30 -6.29
CA GLU A 74 -7.19 57.52 -6.13
C GLU A 74 -8.05 56.63 -7.02
N GLU A 75 -7.66 56.42 -8.28
CA GLU A 75 -8.32 55.50 -9.23
C GLU A 75 -8.15 54.04 -8.77
N ASP A 76 -6.94 53.62 -8.38
CA ASP A 76 -6.67 52.31 -7.78
C ASP A 76 -7.42 52.12 -6.44
N GLU A 77 -7.68 53.20 -5.69
CA GLU A 77 -8.44 53.18 -4.43
C GLU A 77 -9.97 53.17 -4.61
N ALA A 78 -10.49 53.60 -5.76
CA ALA A 78 -11.93 53.63 -6.03
C ALA A 78 -12.50 52.24 -6.33
N ASP A 79 -11.75 51.38 -7.00
CA ASP A 79 -12.27 50.14 -7.60
C ASP A 79 -12.30 48.91 -6.67
N GLU A 80 -11.46 48.84 -5.61
CA GLU A 80 -11.33 47.60 -4.81
C GLU A 80 -11.95 47.62 -3.40
N ILE A 81 -12.02 48.76 -2.69
CA ILE A 81 -12.29 48.77 -1.21
C ILE A 81 -13.50 49.65 -0.82
N SER A 82 -14.27 50.18 -1.77
CA SER A 82 -15.42 51.04 -1.45
C SER A 82 -16.76 50.27 -1.53
N GLU A 83 -17.02 49.43 -0.54
CA GLU A 83 -18.37 48.88 -0.36
C GLU A 83 -19.34 49.96 0.17
N PRO A 84 -20.59 50.02 -0.33
CA PRO A 84 -21.59 50.96 0.17
C PRO A 84 -21.86 50.69 1.66
N GLU A 85 -21.93 51.76 2.44
CA GLU A 85 -22.18 51.69 3.89
C GLU A 85 -23.68 51.57 4.14
N ASP A 86 -24.10 50.45 4.73
CA ASP A 86 -25.50 50.29 5.13
C ASP A 86 -25.85 51.29 6.25
N PRO A 87 -27.01 51.99 6.17
CA PRO A 87 -27.45 52.93 7.21
C PRO A 87 -27.49 52.32 8.62
N ILE A 88 -27.80 51.03 8.72
CA ILE A 88 -27.83 50.28 9.99
C ILE A 88 -26.42 50.13 10.61
N MET A 89 -25.39 50.03 9.77
CA MET A 89 -24.00 49.93 10.24
C MET A 89 -23.52 51.25 10.86
N LEU A 90 -23.98 52.38 10.32
CA LEU A 90 -23.63 53.72 10.79
C LEU A 90 -24.25 54.04 12.17
N GLN A 91 -25.36 53.39 12.52
CA GLN A 91 -26.05 53.58 13.80
C GLN A 91 -25.56 52.66 14.92
N ARG A 92 -24.60 51.76 14.66
CA ARG A 92 -24.09 50.83 15.67
C ARG A 92 -23.33 51.55 16.78
N ASP A 93 -23.49 51.07 18.01
CA ASP A 93 -22.72 51.50 19.18
C ASP A 93 -21.41 50.71 19.27
N ALA A 94 -20.30 51.40 19.50
CA ALA A 94 -18.99 50.78 19.75
C ALA A 94 -18.97 49.90 21.02
N LYS A 95 -19.92 50.08 21.94
CA LYS A 95 -20.08 49.20 23.11
C LYS A 95 -20.49 47.77 22.73
N ASP A 96 -21.24 47.61 21.63
CA ASP A 96 -21.62 46.29 21.09
C ASP A 96 -20.65 45.83 20.00
N TRP A 97 -19.35 45.93 20.28
CA TRP A 97 -18.30 45.52 19.36
C TRP A 97 -18.27 44.01 19.11
N LYS A 98 -18.82 43.19 20.03
CA LYS A 98 -18.88 41.73 19.87
C LYS A 98 -19.86 41.33 18.76
N GLY A 99 -21.01 41.99 18.67
CA GLY A 99 -22.00 41.76 17.60
C GLY A 99 -21.65 42.43 16.26
N GLN A 100 -20.49 43.08 16.16
CA GLN A 100 -20.08 43.84 14.98
C GLN A 100 -19.26 43.01 13.99
N ASP A 101 -19.54 43.22 12.71
CA ASP A 101 -18.72 42.70 11.62
C ASP A 101 -17.54 43.66 11.34
N HIS A 102 -16.39 43.37 11.92
CA HIS A 102 -15.19 44.21 11.80
C HIS A 102 -14.68 44.35 10.36
N TYR A 103 -14.85 43.32 9.53
CA TYR A 103 -14.46 43.41 8.11
C TYR A 103 -15.40 44.32 7.35
N ALA A 104 -16.71 44.22 7.59
CA ALA A 104 -17.69 45.06 6.92
C ALA A 104 -17.57 46.54 7.32
N VAL A 105 -17.25 46.84 8.59
CA VAL A 105 -16.98 48.21 9.06
C VAL A 105 -15.83 48.86 8.27
N LEU A 106 -14.80 48.10 7.95
CA LEU A 106 -13.68 48.56 7.13
C LEU A 106 -13.95 48.51 5.62
N GLY A 107 -15.07 47.94 5.17
CA GLY A 107 -15.37 47.74 3.74
C GLY A 107 -14.56 46.59 3.10
N LEU A 108 -14.18 45.60 3.91
CA LEU A 108 -13.42 44.41 3.52
C LEU A 108 -14.28 43.14 3.53
N SER A 109 -15.60 43.26 3.37
CA SER A 109 -16.54 42.13 3.48
C SER A 109 -16.28 41.03 2.45
N LYS A 110 -15.74 41.39 1.27
CA LYS A 110 -15.31 40.44 0.24
C LYS A 110 -14.03 39.68 0.59
N HIS A 111 -13.09 40.33 1.26
CA HIS A 111 -11.78 39.75 1.53
C HIS A 111 -11.76 38.95 2.85
N ARG A 112 -12.45 39.42 3.90
CA ARG A 112 -12.54 38.73 5.21
C ARG A 112 -11.15 38.29 5.72
N TYR A 113 -11.05 37.05 6.21
CA TYR A 113 -9.81 36.40 6.63
C TYR A 113 -8.69 36.39 5.57
N ARG A 114 -9.00 36.61 4.28
CA ARG A 114 -8.00 36.71 3.19
C ARG A 114 -7.42 38.12 3.04
N ALA A 115 -7.95 39.13 3.76
CA ALA A 115 -7.44 40.50 3.70
C ALA A 115 -6.01 40.57 4.24
N THR A 116 -5.11 41.27 3.54
CA THR A 116 -3.75 41.51 4.03
C THR A 116 -3.72 42.63 5.05
N ASP A 117 -2.68 42.66 5.90
CA ASP A 117 -2.50 43.74 6.87
C ASP A 117 -2.39 45.11 6.19
N GLU A 118 -1.83 45.16 4.98
CA GLU A 118 -1.78 46.39 4.18
C GLU A 118 -3.15 46.85 3.71
N GLN A 119 -4.00 45.92 3.27
CA GLN A 119 -5.39 46.20 2.90
C GLN A 119 -6.19 46.71 4.11
N ILE A 120 -5.99 46.10 5.30
CA ILE A 120 -6.62 46.55 6.55
C ILE A 120 -6.17 47.96 6.93
N LYS A 121 -4.86 48.24 6.89
CA LYS A 121 -4.32 49.58 7.18
C LYS A 121 -4.82 50.63 6.18
N ARG A 122 -4.90 50.28 4.90
CA ARG A 122 -5.41 51.17 3.84
C ARG A 122 -6.89 51.47 4.04
N ALA A 123 -7.70 50.43 4.26
CA ALA A 123 -9.13 50.55 4.54
C ALA A 123 -9.41 51.43 5.77
N HIS A 124 -8.65 51.22 6.86
CA HIS A 124 -8.73 52.06 8.06
C HIS A 124 -8.44 53.54 7.75
N ARG A 125 -7.33 53.86 7.06
CA ARG A 125 -7.00 55.25 6.69
C ARG A 125 -8.13 55.91 5.89
N LYS A 126 -8.68 55.18 4.91
CA LYS A 126 -9.80 55.66 4.08
C LYS A 126 -11.06 55.92 4.90
N LYS A 127 -11.44 55.00 5.78
CA LYS A 127 -12.61 55.12 6.66
C LYS A 127 -12.46 56.24 7.69
N VAL A 128 -11.28 56.40 8.30
CA VAL A 128 -10.97 57.50 9.21
C VAL A 128 -11.11 58.86 8.51
N LEU A 129 -10.56 59.02 7.30
CA LEU A 129 -10.67 60.28 6.55
C LEU A 129 -12.12 60.65 6.16
N ARG A 130 -12.96 59.63 5.95
CA ARG A 130 -14.37 59.80 5.57
C ARG A 130 -15.29 60.04 6.77
N HIS A 131 -15.00 59.41 7.92
CA HIS A 131 -15.83 59.45 9.12
C HIS A 131 -15.21 60.22 10.29
N HIS A 132 -14.15 60.99 10.05
CA HIS A 132 -13.52 61.79 11.11
C HIS A 132 -14.55 62.74 11.74
N PRO A 133 -14.64 62.81 13.09
CA PRO A 133 -15.62 63.64 13.77
C PRO A 133 -15.53 65.12 13.39
N ASP A 134 -14.32 65.64 13.17
CA ASP A 134 -14.08 67.04 12.75
C ASP A 134 -14.71 67.37 11.38
N LYS A 135 -14.53 66.50 10.39
CA LYS A 135 -15.05 66.71 9.03
C LYS A 135 -16.58 66.58 8.99
N LYS A 136 -17.15 65.75 9.86
CA LYS A 136 -18.60 65.52 9.92
C LYS A 136 -19.35 66.46 10.85
N ALA A 137 -18.68 67.03 11.86
CA ALA A 137 -19.20 68.13 12.66
C ALA A 137 -19.49 69.36 11.78
N ALA A 138 -18.64 69.62 10.78
CA ALA A 138 -18.88 70.65 9.76
C ALA A 138 -20.12 70.40 8.87
N SER A 139 -20.64 69.16 8.85
CA SER A 139 -21.82 68.75 8.06
C SER A 139 -23.12 68.59 8.86
N GLY A 140 -23.12 68.94 10.16
CA GLY A 140 -24.35 69.03 10.97
C GLY A 140 -24.85 67.74 11.64
N ASN A 141 -24.16 66.60 11.50
CA ASN A 141 -24.52 65.31 12.11
C ASN A 141 -23.41 64.85 13.08
N ALA A 142 -23.27 65.47 14.26
CA ALA A 142 -22.16 65.20 15.17
C ALA A 142 -22.28 63.87 15.96
N ASP A 143 -23.46 63.57 16.53
CA ASP A 143 -23.61 62.47 17.51
C ASP A 143 -23.65 61.06 16.89
N GLU A 144 -24.35 60.87 15.77
CA GLU A 144 -24.44 59.55 15.10
C GLU A 144 -23.08 59.10 14.51
N ASN A 145 -22.18 60.06 14.24
CA ASN A 145 -20.93 59.78 13.54
C ASN A 145 -19.74 59.48 14.47
N ASP A 146 -19.77 59.91 15.74
CA ASP A 146 -18.73 59.57 16.73
C ASP A 146 -18.77 58.07 17.10
N SER A 147 -19.98 57.51 17.20
CA SER A 147 -20.18 56.08 17.48
C SER A 147 -19.58 55.18 16.39
N PHE A 148 -19.84 55.51 15.12
CA PHE A 148 -19.27 54.77 13.99
C PHE A 148 -17.75 54.97 13.88
N PHE A 149 -17.23 56.14 14.23
CA PHE A 149 -15.79 56.36 14.27
C PHE A 149 -15.09 55.46 15.30
N LYS A 150 -15.68 55.32 16.50
CA LYS A 150 -15.20 54.37 17.53
C LYS A 150 -15.30 52.92 17.06
N CYS A 151 -16.36 52.56 16.33
CA CYS A 151 -16.47 51.26 15.66
C CYS A 151 -15.31 50.99 14.69
N ILE A 152 -14.93 51.98 13.86
CA ILE A 152 -13.78 51.86 12.94
C ILE A 152 -12.48 51.62 13.71
N GLN A 153 -12.27 52.36 14.80
CA GLN A 153 -11.09 52.18 15.66
C GLN A 153 -11.05 50.77 16.26
N LYS A 154 -12.19 50.29 16.78
CA LYS A 154 -12.30 48.97 17.39
C LYS A 154 -12.10 47.83 16.38
N ALA A 155 -12.69 47.95 15.20
CA ALA A 155 -12.51 46.99 14.11
C ALA A 155 -11.04 46.89 13.69
N THR A 156 -10.36 48.04 13.59
CA THR A 156 -8.93 48.09 13.25
C THR A 156 -8.06 47.48 14.34
N GLU A 157 -8.36 47.76 15.62
CA GLU A 157 -7.66 47.17 16.77
C GLU A 157 -7.74 45.64 16.75
N ILE A 158 -8.91 45.07 16.44
CA ILE A 158 -9.13 43.62 16.39
C ILE A 158 -8.46 43.00 15.16
N LEU A 159 -8.58 43.63 14.00
CA LEU A 159 -8.08 43.07 12.73
C LEU A 159 -6.57 43.23 12.53
N LEU A 160 -5.92 44.19 13.18
CA LEU A 160 -4.45 44.34 13.12
C LEU A 160 -3.71 43.43 14.11
N ASP A 161 -4.31 43.09 15.24
CA ASP A 161 -3.71 42.16 16.20
C ASP A 161 -3.90 40.72 15.71
N PRO A 162 -2.83 39.97 15.39
CA PRO A 162 -2.94 38.61 14.87
C PRO A 162 -3.70 37.65 15.79
N VAL A 163 -3.64 37.86 17.11
CA VAL A 163 -4.31 37.01 18.10
C VAL A 163 -5.80 37.30 18.12
N ARG A 164 -6.18 38.58 18.24
CA ARG A 164 -7.58 39.01 18.25
C ARG A 164 -8.27 38.77 16.93
N ARG A 165 -7.56 38.97 15.81
CA ARG A 165 -8.05 38.64 14.47
C ARG A 165 -8.39 37.16 14.37
N ARG A 166 -7.51 36.26 14.84
CA ARG A 166 -7.79 34.81 14.88
C ARG A 166 -8.99 34.46 15.76
N GLN A 167 -9.14 35.10 16.91
CA GLN A 167 -10.30 34.90 17.78
C GLN A 167 -11.59 35.31 17.08
N PHE A 168 -11.59 36.43 16.36
CA PHE A 168 -12.74 36.87 15.56
C PHE A 168 -13.01 35.96 14.34
N ASP A 169 -11.98 35.64 13.55
CA ASP A 169 -12.08 34.76 12.39
C ASP A 169 -12.59 33.35 12.76
N SER A 170 -12.39 32.93 14.02
CA SER A 170 -12.91 31.67 14.55
C SER A 170 -14.44 31.63 14.64
N VAL A 171 -15.09 32.79 14.79
CA VAL A 171 -16.54 32.92 15.00
C VAL A 171 -17.24 33.68 13.87
N ASP A 172 -16.49 34.10 12.84
CA ASP A 172 -17.05 34.72 11.64
C ASP A 172 -17.86 33.70 10.82
N GLU A 173 -19.18 33.72 11.03
CA GLU A 173 -20.14 32.87 10.33
C GLU A 173 -20.29 33.22 8.85
N LEU A 174 -20.10 34.49 8.47
CA LEU A 174 -20.30 34.96 7.10
C LEU A 174 -19.23 34.45 6.15
N ALA A 175 -18.05 34.13 6.69
CA ALA A 175 -16.97 33.51 5.93
C ALA A 175 -17.06 31.97 5.89
N ASN A 176 -18.01 31.34 6.60
CA ASN A 176 -18.22 29.90 6.54
C ASN A 176 -19.08 29.50 5.35
N VAL A 177 -18.70 28.44 4.65
CA VAL A 177 -19.51 27.85 3.58
C VAL A 177 -20.34 26.69 4.15
N PRO A 178 -21.68 26.78 4.19
CA PRO A 178 -22.51 25.71 4.72
C PRO A 178 -22.50 24.48 3.80
N PRO A 179 -22.68 23.26 4.35
CA PRO A 179 -22.77 22.06 3.54
C PRO A 179 -23.95 22.12 2.57
N PRO A 180 -23.86 21.47 1.39
CA PRO A 180 -24.86 21.59 0.32
C PRO A 180 -26.24 21.01 0.66
N GLY A 181 -26.38 20.27 1.77
CA GLY A 181 -27.63 19.63 2.18
C GLY A 181 -28.14 18.66 1.12
N LYS A 182 -29.42 18.76 0.74
CA LYS A 182 -30.06 17.90 -0.29
C LYS A 182 -29.90 18.43 -1.73
N LYS A 183 -29.04 19.42 -1.97
CA LYS A 183 -28.84 19.99 -3.31
C LYS A 183 -28.25 18.93 -4.24
N LYS A 184 -28.86 18.75 -5.41
CA LYS A 184 -28.35 17.88 -6.47
C LYS A 184 -27.38 18.67 -7.34
N GLY A 185 -26.19 18.11 -7.58
CA GLY A 185 -25.16 18.74 -8.40
C GLY A 185 -23.87 17.93 -8.37
N ASN A 186 -22.84 18.41 -9.05
CA ASN A 186 -21.52 17.78 -9.03
C ASN A 186 -20.96 17.83 -7.60
N PHE A 187 -20.62 16.65 -7.05
CA PHE A 187 -20.14 16.49 -5.67
C PHE A 187 -18.96 17.41 -5.36
N PHE A 188 -17.95 17.45 -6.23
CA PHE A 188 -16.73 18.26 -6.03
C PHE A 188 -17.03 19.75 -6.01
N LYS A 189 -17.86 20.24 -6.95
CA LYS A 189 -18.24 21.66 -6.97
C LYS A 189 -19.00 22.10 -5.72
N LEU A 190 -19.74 21.17 -5.10
CA LEU A 190 -20.53 21.46 -3.91
C LEU A 190 -19.72 21.34 -2.61
N TRP A 191 -18.83 20.34 -2.51
CA TRP A 191 -18.11 20.03 -1.28
C TRP A 191 -16.70 20.65 -1.21
N SER A 192 -16.02 20.90 -2.34
CA SER A 192 -14.69 21.52 -2.31
C SER A 192 -14.69 22.88 -1.61
N PRO A 193 -15.62 23.82 -1.88
CA PRO A 193 -15.64 25.11 -1.17
C PRO A 193 -15.91 24.97 0.33
N VAL A 194 -16.66 23.94 0.75
CA VAL A 194 -16.93 23.65 2.16
C VAL A 194 -15.64 23.23 2.86
N PHE A 195 -14.92 22.26 2.30
CA PHE A 195 -13.65 21.81 2.87
C PHE A 195 -12.56 22.88 2.80
N GLU A 196 -12.52 23.71 1.75
CA GLU A 196 -11.60 24.86 1.68
C GLU A 196 -11.91 25.91 2.75
N SER A 197 -13.19 26.15 3.02
CA SER A 197 -13.63 27.04 4.11
C SER A 197 -13.22 26.50 5.48
N GLU A 198 -13.32 25.20 5.72
CA GLU A 198 -12.92 24.58 6.98
C GLU A 198 -11.40 24.45 7.11
N ALA A 199 -10.68 24.26 6.00
CA ALA A 199 -9.25 24.03 5.94
C ALA A 199 -8.43 25.18 6.55
N ARG A 200 -8.99 26.41 6.51
CA ARG A 200 -8.37 27.60 7.12
C ARG A 200 -8.11 27.42 8.63
N PHE A 201 -8.90 26.58 9.30
CA PHE A 201 -8.76 26.32 10.73
C PHE A 201 -7.74 25.22 11.07
N SER A 202 -7.15 24.56 10.06
CA SER A 202 -6.17 23.49 10.30
C SER A 202 -4.85 24.03 10.85
N LYS A 203 -4.33 23.39 11.89
CA LYS A 203 -2.93 23.58 12.33
C LYS A 203 -1.92 22.87 11.43
N ILE A 204 -2.35 21.79 10.78
CA ILE A 204 -1.49 20.91 9.98
C ILE A 204 -1.60 21.35 8.51
N GLN A 205 -0.46 21.61 7.88
CA GLN A 205 -0.37 22.04 6.48
C GLN A 205 0.69 21.18 5.75
N PRO A 206 0.52 20.87 4.45
CA PRO A 206 -0.60 21.28 3.60
C PRO A 206 -1.88 20.48 3.88
N VAL A 207 -3.05 21.13 3.78
CA VAL A 207 -4.34 20.44 3.86
C VAL A 207 -4.61 19.68 2.56
N PRO A 208 -4.88 18.35 2.59
CA PRO A 208 -5.25 17.59 1.41
C PRO A 208 -6.51 18.13 0.75
N LYS A 209 -6.50 18.24 -0.58
CA LYS A 209 -7.67 18.66 -1.36
C LYS A 209 -8.62 17.49 -1.58
N LEU A 210 -9.90 17.78 -1.79
CA LEU A 210 -10.93 16.75 -2.05
C LEU A 210 -10.65 15.93 -3.34
N GLY A 211 -9.91 16.52 -4.28
CA GLY A 211 -9.56 15.91 -5.56
C GLY A 211 -10.68 16.00 -6.59
N ASP A 212 -10.72 15.02 -7.48
CA ASP A 212 -11.69 14.89 -8.57
C ASP A 212 -12.19 13.44 -8.71
N GLU A 213 -12.95 13.16 -9.77
CA GLU A 213 -13.53 11.85 -10.06
C GLU A 213 -12.50 10.74 -10.32
N ASN A 214 -11.28 11.13 -10.71
CA ASN A 214 -10.17 10.23 -11.08
C ASN A 214 -9.14 10.06 -9.96
N SER A 215 -9.30 10.74 -8.82
CA SER A 215 -8.41 10.57 -7.67
C SER A 215 -8.31 9.11 -7.23
N THR A 216 -7.11 8.69 -6.86
CA THR A 216 -6.85 7.30 -6.48
C THR A 216 -7.48 6.97 -5.14
N LYS A 217 -7.58 5.68 -4.83
CA LYS A 217 -8.13 5.23 -3.56
C LYS A 217 -7.29 5.76 -2.40
N GLU A 218 -5.98 5.77 -2.57
CA GLU A 218 -5.00 6.23 -1.58
C GLU A 218 -5.14 7.73 -1.29
N GLU A 219 -5.28 8.55 -2.33
CA GLU A 219 -5.50 10.01 -2.19
C GLU A 219 -6.81 10.32 -1.46
N VAL A 220 -7.87 9.57 -1.77
CA VAL A 220 -9.17 9.73 -1.12
C VAL A 220 -9.11 9.28 0.35
N GLU A 221 -8.41 8.18 0.64
CA GLU A 221 -8.20 7.73 2.02
C GLU A 221 -7.36 8.73 2.81
N GLU A 222 -6.29 9.28 2.25
CA GLU A 222 -5.47 10.33 2.88
C GLU A 222 -6.31 11.57 3.22
N PHE A 223 -7.14 12.02 2.27
CA PHE A 223 -8.07 13.13 2.48
C PHE A 223 -9.00 12.87 3.68
N TYR A 224 -9.75 11.77 3.67
CA TYR A 224 -10.70 11.50 4.75
C TYR A 224 -10.00 11.24 6.09
N ASN A 225 -8.85 10.56 6.09
CA ASN A 225 -8.06 10.33 7.30
C ASN A 225 -7.56 11.65 7.92
N PHE A 226 -7.14 12.61 7.09
CA PHE A 226 -6.79 13.95 7.55
C PHE A 226 -7.98 14.62 8.24
N TRP A 227 -9.16 14.60 7.61
CA TRP A 227 -10.36 15.26 8.14
C TRP A 227 -10.94 14.57 9.39
N TYR A 228 -10.83 13.25 9.51
CA TYR A 228 -11.20 12.53 10.75
C TYR A 228 -10.26 12.85 11.92
N ASN A 229 -9.00 13.19 11.62
CA ASN A 229 -7.98 13.57 12.59
C ASN A 229 -7.70 15.08 12.58
N PHE A 230 -8.68 15.90 12.17
CA PHE A 230 -8.51 17.33 12.00
C PHE A 230 -8.14 18.03 13.32
N ASP A 231 -6.99 18.68 13.36
CA ASP A 231 -6.56 19.52 14.48
C ASP A 231 -6.79 21.00 14.19
N SER A 232 -7.82 21.55 14.84
CA SER A 232 -8.24 22.93 14.65
C SER A 232 -7.53 23.90 15.61
N TRP A 233 -7.04 25.02 15.08
CA TRP A 233 -6.60 26.17 15.89
C TRP A 233 -7.75 27.06 16.34
N ARG A 234 -8.97 26.85 15.83
CA ARG A 234 -10.16 27.65 16.16
C ARG A 234 -10.33 27.79 17.67
N SER A 235 -10.53 29.02 18.13
CA SER A 235 -10.78 29.36 19.53
C SER A 235 -12.10 30.11 19.66
N PHE A 236 -12.79 29.92 20.78
CA PHE A 236 -14.09 30.55 21.03
C PHE A 236 -14.01 31.64 22.09
N GLU A 237 -12.82 32.25 22.22
CA GLU A 237 -12.52 33.27 23.24
C GLU A 237 -13.18 34.61 22.94
N TYR A 238 -13.41 34.93 21.66
CA TYR A 238 -14.16 36.12 21.27
C TYR A 238 -15.58 36.13 21.86
N GLU A 239 -16.17 34.95 22.09
CA GLU A 239 -17.50 34.77 22.64
C GLU A 239 -17.52 34.53 24.16
N ASP A 240 -16.40 34.75 24.85
CA ASP A 240 -16.38 34.76 26.32
C ASP A 240 -17.40 35.81 26.82
N GLU A 241 -18.38 35.40 27.64
CA GLU A 241 -19.45 36.30 28.10
C GLU A 241 -18.89 37.40 29.02
N ASP A 242 -18.09 37.00 30.00
CA ASP A 242 -17.59 37.86 31.07
C ASP A 242 -16.08 38.09 30.88
N VAL A 243 -15.65 39.34 30.72
CA VAL A 243 -14.21 39.69 30.71
C VAL A 243 -13.85 40.10 32.14
N PRO A 244 -12.95 39.39 32.84
CA PRO A 244 -12.59 39.76 34.20
C PRO A 244 -12.08 41.19 34.26
N ASP A 245 -12.65 42.02 35.14
CA ASP A 245 -12.13 43.37 35.38
C ASP A 245 -10.87 43.26 36.25
N ASP A 246 -9.87 44.08 35.95
CA ASP A 246 -8.62 44.11 36.70
C ASP A 246 -8.82 44.63 38.14
N ASN A 247 -9.95 45.28 38.42
CA ASN A 247 -10.32 45.79 39.74
C ASN A 247 -11.09 44.78 40.63
N GLU A 248 -11.36 43.57 40.14
CA GLU A 248 -12.14 42.55 40.86
C GLU A 248 -11.29 41.64 41.77
N ASN A 249 -11.92 41.06 42.80
CA ASN A 249 -11.25 40.11 43.69
C ASN A 249 -10.70 38.91 42.89
N ARG A 250 -9.48 38.47 43.20
CA ARG A 250 -8.78 37.35 42.54
C ARG A 250 -9.63 36.08 42.41
N ASP A 251 -10.42 35.76 43.44
CA ASP A 251 -11.30 34.59 43.39
C ASP A 251 -12.45 34.75 42.38
N HIS A 252 -12.94 35.98 42.20
CA HIS A 252 -13.95 36.31 41.19
C HIS A 252 -13.35 36.20 39.78
N LYS A 253 -12.15 36.75 39.55
CA LYS A 253 -11.40 36.59 38.30
C LYS A 253 -11.19 35.11 37.94
N ARG A 254 -10.74 34.29 38.89
CA ARG A 254 -10.57 32.85 38.70
C ARG A 254 -11.90 32.13 38.41
N HIS A 255 -13.00 32.57 39.03
CA HIS A 255 -14.32 32.01 38.78
C HIS A 255 -14.78 32.29 37.35
N ILE A 256 -14.64 33.54 36.88
CA ILE A 256 -14.97 33.94 35.50
C ILE A 256 -14.12 33.18 34.49
N GLU A 257 -12.80 33.14 34.68
CA GLU A 257 -11.88 32.42 33.79
C GLU A 257 -12.26 30.93 33.67
N ARG A 258 -12.69 30.30 34.78
CA ARG A 258 -13.17 28.91 34.78
C ARG A 258 -14.50 28.77 34.04
N LYS A 259 -15.45 29.70 34.21
CA LYS A 259 -16.73 29.73 33.49
C LYS A 259 -16.49 29.81 31.98
N ASN A 260 -15.66 30.77 31.55
CA ASN A 260 -15.30 30.96 30.16
C ASN A 260 -14.55 29.76 29.58
N ALA A 261 -13.56 29.22 30.31
CA ALA A 261 -12.83 28.03 29.87
C ALA A 261 -13.76 26.83 29.65
N ASN A 262 -14.76 26.64 30.51
CA ASN A 262 -15.78 25.60 30.33
C ASN A 262 -16.67 25.87 29.10
N ALA A 263 -17.11 27.11 28.89
CA ALA A 263 -17.88 27.50 27.71
C ALA A 263 -17.09 27.26 26.41
N ARG A 264 -15.82 27.66 26.34
CA ARG A 264 -14.94 27.40 25.20
C ARG A 264 -14.74 25.91 24.94
N ARG A 265 -14.55 25.11 25.99
CA ARG A 265 -14.44 23.64 25.86
C ARG A 265 -15.71 23.02 25.29
N LYS A 266 -16.88 23.49 25.72
CA LYS A 266 -18.17 23.05 25.19
C LYS A 266 -18.29 23.39 23.69
N LYS A 267 -18.06 24.64 23.30
CA LYS A 267 -18.10 25.07 21.89
C LYS A 267 -17.10 24.32 21.01
N LYS A 268 -15.89 24.07 21.52
CA LYS A 268 -14.88 23.26 20.82
C LYS A 268 -15.33 21.80 20.62
N THR A 269 -16.00 21.23 21.59
CA THR A 269 -16.57 19.88 21.49
C THR A 269 -17.70 19.84 20.46
N GLU A 270 -18.58 20.85 20.46
CA GLU A 270 -19.68 21.01 19.49
C GLU A 270 -19.15 21.21 18.07
N ASP A 271 -18.12 22.04 17.87
CA ASP A 271 -17.50 22.26 16.56
C ASP A 271 -16.80 21.00 16.04
N THR A 272 -16.12 20.25 16.92
CA THR A 272 -15.52 18.95 16.55
C THR A 272 -16.59 17.95 16.13
N ALA A 273 -17.71 17.89 16.86
CA ALA A 273 -18.83 17.02 16.52
C ALA A 273 -19.52 17.45 15.21
N ARG A 274 -19.67 18.76 14.98
CA ARG A 274 -20.18 19.34 13.73
C ARG A 274 -19.29 18.95 12.55
N LEU A 275 -17.98 19.13 12.67
CA LEU A 275 -17.03 18.78 11.61
C LEU A 275 -17.05 17.28 11.30
N ARG A 276 -17.13 16.41 12.32
CA ARG A 276 -17.27 14.96 12.11
C ARG A 276 -18.54 14.62 11.32
N ARG A 277 -19.69 15.20 11.67
CA ARG A 277 -20.94 15.01 10.92
C ARG A 277 -20.81 15.48 9.47
N LEU A 278 -20.17 16.62 9.25
CA LEU A 278 -19.90 17.16 7.91
C LEU A 278 -19.06 16.18 7.08
N VAL A 279 -18.01 15.60 7.67
CA VAL A 279 -17.16 14.61 7.01
C VAL A 279 -17.92 13.32 6.71
N ASP A 280 -18.75 12.85 7.64
CA ASP A 280 -19.59 11.66 7.45
C ASP A 280 -20.61 11.86 6.31
N ASP A 281 -21.25 13.03 6.25
CA ASP A 281 -22.19 13.39 5.19
C ASP A 281 -21.49 13.44 3.82
N ALA A 282 -20.28 14.02 3.76
CA ALA A 282 -19.47 14.04 2.55
C ALA A 282 -19.07 12.61 2.11
N LEU A 283 -18.62 11.78 3.05
CA LEU A 283 -18.22 10.38 2.78
C LEU A 283 -19.41 9.55 2.27
N ALA A 284 -20.62 9.78 2.80
CA ALA A 284 -21.83 9.11 2.36
C ALA A 284 -22.26 9.55 0.95
N ALA A 285 -22.05 10.82 0.62
CA ALA A 285 -22.33 11.38 -0.70
C ALA A 285 -21.32 10.90 -1.77
N ASP A 286 -20.03 10.76 -1.42
CA ASP A 286 -18.94 10.46 -2.36
C ASP A 286 -19.14 9.14 -3.14
N GLU A 287 -19.18 9.25 -4.47
CA GLU A 287 -19.34 8.11 -5.38
C GLU A 287 -18.09 7.26 -5.53
N ARG A 288 -16.89 7.84 -5.36
CA ARG A 288 -15.62 7.12 -5.43
C ARG A 288 -15.54 6.06 -4.33
N ILE A 289 -15.94 6.43 -3.12
CA ILE A 289 -16.02 5.50 -1.98
C ILE A 289 -16.99 4.35 -2.27
N LYS A 290 -18.13 4.62 -2.91
CA LYS A 290 -19.08 3.57 -3.33
C LYS A 290 -18.45 2.63 -4.36
N LYS A 291 -17.74 3.19 -5.35
CA LYS A 291 -17.00 2.41 -6.36
C LYS A 291 -15.91 1.55 -5.72
N PHE A 292 -15.09 2.11 -4.83
CA PHE A 292 -14.04 1.37 -4.11
C PHE A 292 -14.62 0.26 -3.24
N ARG A 293 -15.67 0.53 -2.45
CA ARG A 293 -16.34 -0.50 -1.63
C ARG A 293 -16.93 -1.62 -2.49
N LYS A 294 -17.50 -1.30 -3.66
CA LYS A 294 -18.01 -2.30 -4.62
C LYS A 294 -16.88 -3.14 -5.21
N ALA A 295 -15.78 -2.51 -5.62
CA ALA A 295 -14.60 -3.18 -6.14
C ALA A 295 -13.96 -4.11 -5.09
N GLU A 296 -13.85 -3.66 -3.83
CA GLU A 296 -13.32 -4.50 -2.76
C GLU A 296 -14.21 -5.71 -2.46
N ARG A 297 -15.54 -5.53 -2.46
CA ARG A 297 -16.48 -6.65 -2.30
C ARG A 297 -16.32 -7.65 -3.45
N ALA A 298 -16.29 -7.16 -4.70
CA ALA A 298 -16.09 -8.01 -5.87
C ALA A 298 -14.75 -8.77 -5.83
N ASN A 299 -13.65 -8.12 -5.40
CA ASN A 299 -12.36 -8.76 -5.24
C ASN A 299 -12.36 -9.81 -4.10
N LYS A 300 -13.04 -9.52 -2.98
CA LYS A 300 -13.19 -10.49 -1.88
C LYS A 300 -14.02 -11.70 -2.32
N ASP A 301 -15.09 -11.48 -3.05
CA ASP A 301 -15.97 -12.54 -3.56
C ASP A 301 -15.23 -13.37 -4.63
N LYS A 302 -14.50 -12.73 -5.55
CA LYS A 302 -13.61 -13.40 -6.49
C LYS A 302 -12.58 -14.27 -5.78
N ARG A 303 -11.90 -13.75 -4.75
CA ARG A 303 -10.92 -14.51 -3.96
C ARG A 303 -11.55 -15.69 -3.21
N LYS A 304 -12.80 -15.55 -2.75
CA LYS A 304 -13.54 -16.66 -2.12
C LYS A 304 -13.88 -17.74 -3.16
N LEU A 305 -14.40 -17.35 -4.31
CA LEU A 305 -14.74 -18.25 -5.41
C LEU A 305 -13.49 -19.00 -5.93
N GLU A 306 -12.36 -18.31 -6.07
CA GLU A 306 -11.08 -18.93 -6.45
C GLU A 306 -10.63 -19.97 -5.41
N LYS A 307 -10.69 -19.65 -4.11
CA LYS A 307 -10.36 -20.59 -3.04
C LYS A 307 -11.32 -21.78 -2.98
N GLU A 308 -12.61 -21.56 -3.20
CA GLU A 308 -13.61 -22.63 -3.22
C GLU A 308 -13.41 -23.54 -4.44
N ALA A 309 -13.13 -22.98 -5.61
CA ALA A 309 -12.80 -23.74 -6.82
C ALA A 309 -11.50 -24.56 -6.64
N GLU A 310 -10.47 -23.97 -6.02
CA GLU A 310 -9.22 -24.68 -5.70
C GLU A 310 -9.46 -25.80 -4.69
N ALA A 311 -10.23 -25.56 -3.63
CA ALA A 311 -10.59 -26.58 -2.64
C ALA A 311 -11.41 -27.72 -3.27
N LYS A 312 -12.36 -27.40 -4.16
CA LYS A 312 -13.14 -28.38 -4.90
C LYS A 312 -12.26 -29.22 -5.84
N ARG A 313 -11.34 -28.59 -6.58
CA ARG A 313 -10.37 -29.30 -7.43
C ARG A 313 -9.48 -30.23 -6.61
N LEU A 314 -8.98 -29.78 -5.46
CA LEU A 314 -8.16 -30.61 -4.57
C LEU A 314 -8.96 -31.77 -3.96
N ALA A 315 -10.24 -31.56 -3.62
CA ALA A 315 -11.12 -32.61 -3.12
C ALA A 315 -11.43 -33.64 -4.22
N GLU A 316 -11.75 -33.20 -5.44
CA GLU A 316 -11.96 -34.07 -6.60
C GLU A 316 -10.70 -34.88 -6.95
N GLU A 317 -9.51 -34.26 -6.89
CA GLU A 317 -8.24 -34.94 -7.13
C GLU A 317 -7.93 -35.98 -6.03
N LYS A 318 -8.19 -35.65 -4.76
CA LYS A 318 -8.04 -36.61 -3.63
C LYS A 318 -9.03 -37.77 -3.72
N GLU A 319 -10.29 -37.50 -4.06
CA GLU A 319 -11.30 -38.53 -4.27
C GLU A 319 -10.92 -39.44 -5.43
N LYS A 320 -10.47 -38.86 -6.56
CA LYS A 320 -9.98 -39.61 -7.71
C LYS A 320 -8.77 -40.48 -7.34
N ALA A 321 -7.79 -39.93 -6.61
CA ALA A 321 -6.63 -40.68 -6.14
C ALA A 321 -7.03 -41.82 -5.18
N ARG A 322 -8.01 -41.60 -4.28
CA ARG A 322 -8.53 -42.63 -3.38
C ARG A 322 -9.23 -43.76 -4.17
N LEU A 323 -10.04 -43.41 -5.16
CA LEU A 323 -10.71 -44.38 -6.03
C LEU A 323 -9.70 -45.18 -6.87
N GLU A 324 -8.69 -44.55 -7.44
CA GLU A 324 -7.60 -45.22 -8.17
C GLU A 324 -6.77 -46.14 -7.25
N GLU A 325 -6.48 -45.73 -6.02
CA GLU A 325 -5.78 -46.57 -5.04
C GLU A 325 -6.65 -47.78 -4.61
N GLU A 326 -7.96 -47.58 -4.40
CA GLU A 326 -8.88 -48.66 -4.07
C GLU A 326 -9.02 -49.65 -5.23
N GLN A 327 -9.09 -49.16 -6.48
CA GLN A 327 -9.07 -50.01 -7.68
C GLN A 327 -7.77 -50.80 -7.77
N ARG A 328 -6.60 -50.16 -7.61
CA ARG A 328 -5.31 -50.86 -7.59
C ARG A 328 -5.23 -51.91 -6.49
N LYS A 329 -5.79 -51.65 -5.30
CA LYS A 329 -5.83 -52.64 -4.20
C LYS A 329 -6.74 -53.83 -4.55
N LYS A 330 -7.92 -53.58 -5.13
CA LYS A 330 -8.83 -54.66 -5.57
C LYS A 330 -8.19 -55.51 -6.67
N GLU A 331 -7.60 -54.88 -7.68
CA GLU A 331 -6.89 -55.57 -8.76
C GLU A 331 -5.71 -56.38 -8.23
N ALA A 332 -4.92 -55.84 -7.29
CA ALA A 332 -3.81 -56.56 -6.66
C ALA A 332 -4.28 -57.74 -5.80
N GLU A 333 -5.39 -57.60 -5.06
CA GLU A 333 -5.97 -58.68 -4.27
C GLU A 333 -6.52 -59.81 -5.16
N GLU A 334 -7.18 -59.45 -6.26
CA GLU A 334 -7.69 -60.41 -7.25
C GLU A 334 -6.54 -61.14 -7.96
N ALA A 335 -5.51 -60.42 -8.38
CA ALA A 335 -4.29 -61.01 -8.94
C ALA A 335 -3.60 -61.96 -7.95
N ALA A 336 -3.47 -61.58 -6.67
CA ALA A 336 -2.88 -62.43 -5.64
C ALA A 336 -3.73 -63.68 -5.33
N LYS A 337 -5.08 -63.57 -5.41
CA LYS A 337 -5.98 -64.73 -5.30
C LYS A 337 -5.83 -65.66 -6.50
N ALA A 338 -5.74 -65.12 -7.71
CA ALA A 338 -5.50 -65.90 -8.93
C ALA A 338 -4.16 -66.64 -8.86
N GLU A 339 -3.07 -65.96 -8.48
CA GLU A 339 -1.74 -66.54 -8.34
C GLU A 339 -1.70 -67.65 -7.28
N LYS A 340 -2.35 -67.44 -6.12
CA LYS A 340 -2.47 -68.50 -5.10
C LYS A 340 -3.22 -69.73 -5.60
N LEU A 341 -4.23 -69.54 -6.43
CA LEU A 341 -5.06 -70.62 -6.97
C LEU A 341 -4.30 -71.40 -8.06
N GLU A 342 -3.56 -70.70 -8.93
CA GLU A 342 -2.63 -71.33 -9.88
C GLU A 342 -1.48 -72.05 -9.16
N GLY A 343 -0.88 -71.43 -8.14
CA GLY A 343 0.17 -72.06 -7.34
C GLY A 343 -0.28 -73.34 -6.64
N LYS A 344 -1.55 -73.42 -6.20
CA LYS A 344 -2.14 -74.66 -5.66
C LYS A 344 -2.29 -75.73 -6.74
N LYS A 345 -2.82 -75.37 -7.92
CA LYS A 345 -2.96 -76.28 -9.07
C LYS A 345 -1.61 -76.82 -9.54
N ALA A 346 -0.59 -75.97 -9.62
CA ALA A 346 0.77 -76.34 -10.01
C ALA A 346 1.41 -77.32 -9.01
N LYS A 347 1.24 -77.07 -7.70
CA LYS A 347 1.73 -77.99 -6.64
C LYS A 347 1.04 -79.37 -6.69
N GLU A 348 -0.26 -79.40 -6.98
CA GLU A 348 -0.99 -80.67 -7.11
C GLU A 348 -0.56 -81.45 -8.36
N ALA A 349 -0.41 -80.77 -9.50
CA ALA A 349 0.10 -81.36 -10.74
C ALA A 349 1.51 -81.94 -10.56
N ALA A 350 2.42 -81.21 -9.88
CA ALA A 350 3.77 -81.67 -9.58
C ALA A 350 3.79 -82.92 -8.69
N LYS A 351 2.93 -83.01 -7.66
CA LYS A 351 2.79 -84.20 -6.82
C LYS A 351 2.31 -85.42 -7.61
N ASN A 352 1.36 -85.22 -8.52
CA ASN A 352 0.83 -86.30 -9.35
C ASN A 352 1.86 -86.78 -10.38
N ALA A 353 2.64 -85.88 -10.98
CA ALA A 353 3.76 -86.22 -11.87
C ALA A 353 4.85 -87.02 -11.13
N ALA A 354 5.28 -86.56 -9.95
CA ALA A 354 6.28 -87.25 -9.15
C ALA A 354 5.85 -88.68 -8.76
N LYS A 355 4.57 -88.89 -8.39
CA LYS A 355 4.03 -90.23 -8.10
C LYS A 355 4.12 -91.17 -9.31
N LYS A 356 3.79 -90.68 -10.51
CA LYS A 356 3.88 -91.48 -11.75
C LYS A 356 5.34 -91.86 -12.03
N ASN A 357 6.25 -90.91 -11.94
CA ASN A 357 7.67 -91.13 -12.23
C ASN A 357 8.31 -92.12 -11.24
N LYS A 358 8.02 -92.03 -9.94
CA LYS A 358 8.47 -93.03 -8.94
C LYS A 358 7.99 -94.45 -9.27
N ARG A 359 6.77 -94.58 -9.82
CA ARG A 359 6.20 -95.87 -10.21
C ARG A 359 6.94 -96.47 -11.43
N VAL A 360 7.36 -95.61 -12.37
CA VAL A 360 8.18 -96.02 -13.53
C VAL A 360 9.53 -96.56 -13.06
N LEU A 361 10.22 -95.88 -12.14
CA LEU A 361 11.50 -96.36 -11.59
C LEU A 361 11.36 -97.75 -10.96
N LYS A 362 10.40 -97.94 -10.02
CA LYS A 362 10.18 -99.24 -9.38
C LYS A 362 9.72 -100.33 -10.37
N GLY A 363 8.99 -99.95 -11.42
CA GLY A 363 8.58 -100.86 -12.49
C GLY A 363 9.75 -101.32 -13.36
N SER A 364 10.66 -100.40 -13.71
CA SER A 364 11.77 -100.68 -14.62
C SER A 364 12.69 -101.80 -14.12
N VAL A 365 13.01 -101.84 -12.83
CA VAL A 365 13.82 -102.93 -12.25
C VAL A 365 13.08 -104.25 -12.12
N LYS A 366 11.75 -104.20 -11.93
CA LYS A 366 10.91 -105.39 -11.92
C LYS A 366 10.86 -106.03 -13.31
N ASP A 367 10.74 -105.20 -14.35
CA ASP A 367 10.64 -105.64 -15.74
C ASP A 367 11.93 -106.32 -16.24
N VAL A 368 13.07 -106.06 -15.60
CA VAL A 368 14.37 -106.70 -15.87
C VAL A 368 14.78 -107.71 -14.79
N ASN A 369 13.80 -108.27 -14.06
CA ASN A 369 14.00 -109.30 -13.04
C ASN A 369 15.03 -108.92 -11.96
N TYR A 370 15.06 -107.65 -11.55
CA TYR A 370 15.96 -107.12 -10.51
C TYR A 370 17.44 -107.43 -10.77
N PHE A 371 17.81 -107.53 -12.05
CA PHE A 371 19.15 -107.87 -12.54
C PHE A 371 19.66 -109.26 -12.11
N ALA A 372 18.77 -110.21 -11.81
CA ALA A 372 19.16 -111.58 -11.48
C ALA A 372 19.59 -112.37 -12.73
N GLU A 373 20.77 -112.99 -12.68
CA GLU A 373 21.32 -113.82 -13.76
C GLU A 373 20.91 -115.29 -13.59
N GLY A 374 19.75 -115.65 -14.16
CA GLY A 374 19.24 -117.03 -14.21
C GLY A 374 18.28 -117.40 -13.07
N GLY A 375 17.02 -117.65 -13.43
CA GLY A 375 15.93 -117.98 -12.49
C GLY A 375 15.21 -116.76 -11.91
N ASP A 376 14.27 -117.00 -11.00
CA ASP A 376 13.54 -115.94 -10.29
C ASP A 376 14.46 -115.21 -9.28
N ALA A 377 14.35 -113.88 -9.21
CA ALA A 377 15.13 -113.09 -8.26
C ALA A 377 14.83 -113.47 -6.80
N THR A 378 15.87 -113.62 -5.98
CA THR A 378 15.71 -113.91 -4.55
C THR A 378 15.11 -112.72 -3.82
N ALA A 379 14.38 -112.97 -2.72
CA ALA A 379 13.76 -111.90 -1.93
C ALA A 379 14.77 -110.84 -1.46
N ALA A 380 16.00 -111.25 -1.11
CA ALA A 380 17.08 -110.34 -0.73
C ALA A 380 17.55 -109.43 -1.89
N GLN A 381 17.58 -109.94 -3.12
CA GLN A 381 17.93 -109.17 -4.32
C GLN A 381 16.84 -108.14 -4.63
N VAL A 382 15.57 -108.54 -4.57
CA VAL A 382 14.40 -107.68 -4.81
C VAL A 382 14.38 -106.52 -3.81
N ASP A 383 14.51 -106.83 -2.52
CA ASP A 383 14.51 -105.82 -1.46
C ASP A 383 15.74 -104.91 -1.57
N GLY A 384 16.92 -105.45 -1.87
CA GLY A 384 18.15 -104.67 -2.08
C GLY A 384 18.02 -103.65 -3.20
N VAL A 385 17.57 -104.08 -4.39
CA VAL A 385 17.39 -103.22 -5.57
C VAL A 385 16.30 -102.16 -5.33
N LEU A 386 15.18 -102.52 -4.69
CA LEU A 386 14.11 -101.56 -4.40
C LEU A 386 14.51 -100.53 -3.34
N ASN A 387 15.28 -100.93 -2.32
CA ASN A 387 15.83 -100.02 -1.31
C ASN A 387 16.80 -99.01 -1.94
N ASP A 388 17.68 -99.47 -2.83
CA ASP A 388 18.59 -98.59 -3.56
C ASP A 388 17.84 -97.57 -4.41
N ILE A 389 16.74 -97.97 -5.06
CA ILE A 389 15.87 -97.05 -5.80
C ILE A 389 15.20 -96.03 -4.88
N ASP A 390 14.74 -96.46 -3.70
CA ASP A 390 14.11 -95.55 -2.74
C ASP A 390 15.13 -94.54 -2.17
N VAL A 391 16.37 -94.97 -1.91
CA VAL A 391 17.49 -94.09 -1.55
C VAL A 391 17.76 -93.11 -2.69
N LEU A 392 17.87 -93.58 -3.93
CA LEU A 392 18.09 -92.72 -5.10
C LEU A 392 16.97 -91.69 -5.28
N ILE A 393 15.71 -92.12 -5.18
CA ILE A 393 14.52 -91.23 -5.25
C ILE A 393 14.57 -90.15 -4.17
N SER A 394 15.12 -90.43 -2.98
CA SER A 394 15.23 -89.44 -1.91
C SER A 394 16.28 -88.36 -2.16
N LYS A 395 17.20 -88.58 -3.11
CA LYS A 395 18.33 -87.68 -3.40
C LYS A 395 18.19 -86.85 -4.66
N ILE A 396 17.22 -87.19 -5.52
CA ILE A 396 16.95 -86.48 -6.78
C ILE A 396 15.76 -85.51 -6.66
N SER A 397 15.82 -84.42 -7.42
CA SER A 397 14.71 -83.48 -7.60
C SER A 397 13.58 -84.08 -8.45
N ASN A 398 12.41 -83.43 -8.49
CA ASN A 398 11.30 -83.90 -9.32
C ASN A 398 11.61 -83.83 -10.83
N GLU A 399 12.48 -82.90 -11.25
CA GLU A 399 12.95 -82.77 -12.63
C GLU A 399 13.89 -83.94 -12.98
N GLU A 400 14.91 -84.17 -12.16
CA GLU A 400 15.83 -85.31 -12.30
C GLU A 400 15.08 -86.67 -12.25
N LEU A 401 14.03 -86.77 -11.42
CA LEU A 401 13.14 -87.92 -11.34
C LEU A 401 12.32 -88.13 -12.62
N ALA A 402 11.86 -87.06 -13.28
CA ALA A 402 11.14 -87.14 -14.54
C ALA A 402 12.06 -87.54 -15.69
N GLU A 403 13.26 -86.97 -15.76
CA GLU A 403 14.26 -87.33 -16.76
C GLU A 403 14.70 -88.78 -16.62
N LEU A 404 14.95 -89.23 -15.39
CA LEU A 404 15.30 -90.63 -15.13
C LEU A 404 14.17 -91.57 -15.50
N ALA A 405 12.92 -91.24 -15.14
CA ALA A 405 11.76 -92.03 -15.53
C ALA A 405 11.61 -92.11 -17.06
N ALA A 406 11.86 -91.02 -17.80
CA ALA A 406 11.81 -91.02 -19.25
C ALA A 406 12.91 -91.90 -19.86
N LYS A 407 14.15 -91.79 -19.35
CA LYS A 407 15.28 -92.63 -19.79
C LYS A 407 15.04 -94.11 -19.50
N LEU A 408 14.48 -94.45 -18.34
CA LEU A 408 14.13 -95.82 -17.98
C LEU A 408 12.96 -96.37 -18.80
N ALA A 409 11.95 -95.54 -19.09
CA ALA A 409 10.87 -95.93 -19.99
C ALA A 409 11.38 -96.21 -21.42
N ALA A 410 12.37 -95.45 -21.89
CA ALA A 410 13.02 -95.68 -23.18
C ALA A 410 13.91 -96.95 -23.19
N ALA A 411 14.57 -97.27 -22.07
CA ALA A 411 15.36 -98.49 -21.91
C ALA A 411 14.49 -99.77 -21.90
N GLY A 412 13.22 -99.67 -21.51
CA GLY A 412 12.25 -100.76 -21.62
C GLY A 412 12.64 -102.00 -20.80
N LYS A 413 12.75 -103.17 -21.45
CA LYS A 413 13.10 -104.46 -20.82
C LYS A 413 14.56 -104.86 -21.04
N ASP A 414 15.39 -103.95 -21.55
CA ASP A 414 16.81 -104.20 -21.73
C ASP A 414 17.52 -104.04 -20.37
N ALA A 415 17.89 -105.16 -19.76
CA ALA A 415 18.55 -105.19 -18.46
C ALA A 415 19.87 -104.40 -18.45
N ALA A 416 20.64 -104.40 -19.54
CA ALA A 416 21.91 -103.67 -19.62
C ALA A 416 21.67 -102.16 -19.73
N ALA A 417 20.69 -101.73 -20.54
CA ALA A 417 20.32 -100.33 -20.67
C ALA A 417 19.69 -99.76 -19.39
N VAL A 418 18.82 -100.53 -18.72
CA VAL A 418 18.23 -100.13 -17.42
C VAL A 418 19.31 -100.03 -16.34
N LYS A 419 20.24 -100.99 -16.28
CA LYS A 419 21.36 -100.96 -15.33
C LYS A 419 22.31 -99.78 -15.61
N SER A 420 22.63 -99.51 -16.88
CA SER A 420 23.50 -98.38 -17.26
C SER A 420 22.86 -97.03 -16.92
N THR A 421 21.56 -96.87 -17.16
CA THR A 421 20.86 -95.61 -16.88
C THR A 421 20.79 -95.32 -15.38
N TYR A 422 20.59 -96.34 -14.54
CA TYR A 422 20.73 -96.21 -13.08
C TYR A 422 22.18 -95.92 -12.68
N GLY A 423 23.16 -96.61 -13.28
CA GLY A 423 24.58 -96.43 -12.98
C GLY A 423 25.11 -95.03 -13.32
N GLU A 424 24.68 -94.44 -14.45
CA GLU A 424 25.00 -93.07 -14.82
C GLU A 424 24.42 -92.06 -13.83
N MET A 425 23.17 -92.26 -13.41
CA MET A 425 22.54 -91.39 -12.41
C MET A 425 23.24 -91.50 -11.06
N VAL A 426 23.54 -92.71 -10.60
CA VAL A 426 24.27 -92.94 -9.34
C VAL A 426 25.64 -92.27 -9.39
N LYS A 427 26.40 -92.44 -10.48
CA LYS A 427 27.70 -91.78 -10.66
C LYS A 427 27.58 -90.25 -10.65
N GLY A 428 26.56 -89.70 -11.30
CA GLY A 428 26.28 -88.26 -11.29
C GLY A 428 25.99 -87.73 -9.88
N LEU A 429 25.19 -88.47 -9.10
CA LEU A 429 24.85 -88.09 -7.72
C LEU A 429 26.03 -88.21 -6.76
N VAL A 430 26.89 -89.22 -6.94
CA VAL A 430 28.15 -89.35 -6.19
C VAL A 430 29.10 -88.21 -6.53
N GLY A 431 29.25 -87.87 -7.82
CA GLY A 431 30.08 -86.74 -8.26
C GLY A 431 29.57 -85.38 -7.75
N ALA A 432 28.26 -85.23 -7.57
CA ALA A 432 27.63 -84.04 -6.98
C ALA A 432 27.61 -84.06 -5.43
N GLY A 433 28.12 -85.11 -4.78
CA GLY A 433 28.15 -85.25 -3.32
C GLY A 433 26.79 -85.50 -2.66
N ARG A 434 25.76 -85.88 -3.43
CA ARG A 434 24.38 -86.10 -2.95
C ARG A 434 24.12 -87.56 -2.53
N LEU A 435 25.00 -88.48 -2.95
CA LEU A 435 25.02 -89.90 -2.61
C LEU A 435 26.46 -90.31 -2.26
N LYS A 436 26.67 -91.19 -1.29
CA LYS A 436 28.00 -91.72 -0.99
C LYS A 436 28.33 -92.94 -1.85
N ASP A 437 29.61 -93.14 -2.13
CA ASP A 437 30.05 -94.32 -2.86
C ASP A 437 29.72 -95.59 -2.07
N GLY A 438 29.05 -96.55 -2.73
CA GLY A 438 28.54 -97.77 -2.11
C GLY A 438 27.25 -97.66 -1.30
N GLU A 439 26.52 -96.53 -1.33
CA GLU A 439 25.18 -96.40 -0.72
C GLU A 439 24.09 -97.16 -1.50
N THR A 440 24.26 -97.38 -2.80
CA THR A 440 23.34 -98.16 -3.65
C THR A 440 24.05 -99.36 -4.27
N LYS A 441 24.19 -100.44 -3.49
CA LYS A 441 25.08 -101.57 -3.82
C LYS A 441 24.55 -102.48 -4.92
N PHE A 442 23.24 -102.65 -5.01
CA PHE A 442 22.58 -103.58 -5.93
C PHE A 442 22.24 -102.96 -7.29
N LEU A 443 22.15 -101.62 -7.38
CA LEU A 443 22.00 -100.92 -8.66
C LEU A 443 23.30 -100.81 -9.45
N THR A 444 24.46 -100.93 -8.79
CA THR A 444 25.78 -100.74 -9.41
C THR A 444 26.69 -101.98 -9.38
N ALA A 445 26.29 -103.04 -8.67
CA ALA A 445 26.89 -104.37 -8.78
C ALA A 445 26.27 -105.09 -9.98
#